data_AF-A0A962BEG5-F1
#
_entry.id   AF-A0A962BEG5-F1
#
_cell.length_a   1.000
_cell.length_b   1.000
_cell.length_c   1.000
_cell.angle_alpha   90.00
_cell.angle_beta   90.00
_cell.angle_gamma   90.00
#
_symmetry.space_group_name_H-M   'P 1'
#
loop_
_entity.id
_entity.type
_entity.pdbx_description
1 polymer ?
#
loop_
_entity_poly.entity_id
_entity_poly.type
_entity_poly.pdbx_seq_one_letter_code
_entity_poly.pdbx_strand_id
1 'polypeptide(L)'
;MMIRAIMQRRSAVVFSVVAAIFVVALVVVFSVERSAAPEGGAEVAQIAPAAGGAPRIATEMEQVALPSWAVRCDDAPEGVASHCEVYHRLTHQETGRRIVEFAVSRPAQTGGAFPGVVILPLGILL
;
A
#
# COMPACT_ATOMS: atom_id res chain seq x y z
N MET A 1 -34.27 34.20 -37.95
CA MET A 1 -33.12 33.83 -37.09
C MET A 1 -33.51 33.41 -35.65
N MET A 2 -34.78 33.19 -35.30
CA MET A 2 -35.19 32.85 -33.92
C MET A 2 -35.27 31.35 -33.58
N ILE A 3 -35.27 30.44 -34.57
CA ILE A 3 -35.50 29.00 -34.33
C ILE A 3 -34.25 28.27 -33.81
N ARG A 4 -33.03 28.76 -34.10
CA ARG A 4 -31.78 28.10 -33.69
C ARG A 4 -31.49 28.19 -32.18
N ALA A 5 -32.00 29.20 -31.48
CA ALA A 5 -31.73 29.40 -30.05
C ALA A 5 -32.50 28.42 -29.13
N ILE A 6 -33.65 27.90 -29.58
CA ILE A 6 -34.48 26.99 -28.78
C ILE A 6 -33.92 25.55 -28.82
N MET A 7 -33.31 25.15 -29.94
CA MET A 7 -32.69 23.82 -30.08
C MET A 7 -31.46 23.66 -29.15
N GLN A 8 -30.61 24.68 -29.00
CA GLN A 8 -29.42 24.58 -28.15
C GLN A 8 -29.73 24.40 -26.65
N ARG A 9 -30.82 24.98 -26.15
CA ARG A 9 -31.18 24.83 -24.72
C ARG A 9 -31.69 23.43 -24.39
N ARG A 10 -32.36 22.75 -25.34
CA ARG A 10 -32.83 21.37 -25.14
C ARG A 10 -31.66 20.38 -25.11
N SER A 11 -30.66 20.60 -25.95
CA SER A 11 -29.44 19.78 -25.94
C SER A 11 -28.70 19.87 -24.61
N ALA A 12 -28.51 21.08 -24.05
CA ALA A 12 -27.78 21.27 -22.80
C ALA A 12 -28.44 20.54 -21.60
N VAL A 13 -29.77 20.56 -21.51
CA VAL A 13 -30.51 19.85 -20.45
C VAL A 13 -30.38 18.34 -20.61
N VAL A 14 -30.49 17.82 -21.83
CA VAL A 14 -30.35 16.37 -22.11
C VAL A 14 -28.93 15.90 -21.78
N PHE A 15 -27.89 16.66 -22.17
CA PHE A 15 -26.51 16.31 -21.83
C PHE A 15 -26.26 16.31 -20.32
N SER A 16 -26.83 17.27 -19.58
CA SER A 16 -26.71 17.33 -18.11
C SER A 16 -27.34 16.12 -17.42
N VAL A 17 -28.54 15.71 -17.85
CA VAL A 17 -29.23 14.53 -17.29
C VAL A 17 -28.48 13.24 -17.59
N VAL A 18 -27.98 13.06 -18.82
CA VAL A 18 -27.20 11.88 -19.20
C VAL A 18 -25.89 11.80 -18.41
N ALA A 19 -25.19 12.93 -18.23
CA ALA A 19 -23.98 12.98 -17.41
C ALA A 19 -24.25 12.62 -15.95
N ALA A 20 -25.34 13.12 -15.35
CA ALA A 20 -25.71 12.79 -13.98
C ALA A 20 -26.01 11.29 -13.81
N ILE A 21 -26.74 10.68 -14.74
CA ILE A 21 -27.02 9.23 -14.73
C ILE A 21 -25.73 8.43 -14.83
N PHE A 22 -24.80 8.83 -15.70
CA PHE A 22 -23.52 8.15 -15.88
C PHE A 22 -22.66 8.24 -14.61
N VAL A 23 -22.61 9.39 -13.95
CA VAL A 23 -21.90 9.56 -12.67
C VAL A 23 -22.50 8.68 -11.58
N VAL A 24 -23.84 8.63 -11.46
CA VAL A 24 -24.50 7.75 -10.48
C VAL A 24 -24.22 6.27 -10.77
N ALA A 25 -24.28 5.85 -12.03
CA ALA A 25 -23.96 4.48 -12.41
C ALA A 25 -22.51 4.11 -12.06
N LEU A 26 -21.55 5.00 -12.32
CA LEU A 26 -20.15 4.81 -11.93
C LEU A 26 -19.97 4.64 -10.42
N VAL A 27 -20.61 5.49 -9.61
CA VAL A 27 -20.53 5.39 -8.14
C VAL A 27 -21.10 4.07 -7.64
N VAL A 28 -22.20 3.59 -8.23
CA VAL A 28 -22.81 2.29 -7.86
C VAL A 28 -21.89 1.13 -8.22
N VAL A 29 -21.30 1.10 -9.43
CA VAL A 29 -20.37 0.04 -9.85
C VAL A 29 -19.14 0.00 -8.93
N PHE A 30 -18.51 1.15 -8.66
CA PHE A 30 -17.36 1.23 -7.75
C PHE A 30 -17.70 0.83 -6.30
N SER A 31 -18.94 1.00 -5.87
CA SER A 31 -19.36 0.59 -4.52
C SER A 31 -19.53 -0.93 -4.41
N VAL A 32 -19.95 -1.62 -5.47
CA VAL A 32 -20.17 -3.08 -5.45
C VAL A 32 -18.84 -3.84 -5.51
N GLU A 33 -17.84 -3.37 -6.26
CA GLU A 33 -16.52 -4.04 -6.33
C GLU A 33 -15.73 -3.97 -5.00
N ARG A 34 -16.01 -2.97 -4.16
CA ARG A 34 -15.33 -2.85 -2.85
C ARG A 34 -15.83 -3.86 -1.80
N SER A 35 -16.99 -4.48 -2.02
CA SER A 35 -17.56 -5.46 -1.08
C SER A 35 -17.11 -6.89 -1.34
N ALA A 36 -16.37 -7.16 -2.42
CA ALA A 36 -15.74 -8.46 -2.66
C ALA A 36 -14.33 -8.51 -2.06
N ALA A 37 -14.22 -8.24 -0.75
CA ALA A 37 -13.01 -8.60 -0.02
C ALA A 37 -13.02 -10.12 0.21
N PRO A 38 -11.98 -10.87 -0.20
CA PRO A 38 -11.93 -12.30 0.02
C PRO A 38 -11.78 -12.57 1.53
N GLU A 39 -12.76 -13.28 2.11
CA GLU A 39 -12.63 -13.91 3.41
C GLU A 39 -11.60 -15.06 3.31
N GLY A 40 -10.31 -14.69 3.33
CA GLY A 40 -9.21 -15.63 3.45
C GLY A 40 -9.21 -16.21 4.86
N GLY A 41 -9.78 -17.41 5.01
CA GLY A 41 -9.84 -18.16 6.24
C GLY A 41 -8.47 -18.33 6.90
N ALA A 42 -8.43 -18.08 8.20
CA ALA A 42 -7.35 -18.48 9.06
C ALA A 42 -7.34 -20.03 9.18
N GLU A 43 -6.62 -20.69 8.28
CA GLU A 43 -6.27 -22.10 8.46
C GLU A 43 -5.10 -22.17 9.45
N VAL A 44 -5.45 -22.50 10.69
CA VAL A 44 -4.53 -22.78 11.79
C VAL A 44 -3.76 -24.05 11.48
N ALA A 45 -2.59 -23.91 10.87
CA ALA A 45 -1.60 -24.97 10.82
C ALA A 45 -0.94 -25.11 12.19
N GLN A 46 -1.48 -26.00 13.03
CA GLN A 46 -0.78 -26.53 14.20
C GLN A 46 0.47 -27.29 13.73
N ILE A 47 1.63 -26.65 13.82
CA ILE A 47 2.93 -27.33 13.70
C ILE A 47 3.34 -27.75 15.12
N ALA A 48 3.34 -29.05 15.37
CA ALA A 48 3.85 -29.66 16.59
C ALA A 48 5.37 -29.43 16.73
N PRO A 49 5.91 -29.15 17.93
CA PRO A 49 7.34 -28.98 18.12
C PRO A 49 8.02 -30.34 18.23
N ALA A 50 8.81 -30.70 17.21
CA ALA A 50 9.81 -31.76 17.33
C ALA A 50 11.12 -31.16 17.88
N ALA A 51 11.58 -31.75 18.97
CA ALA A 51 12.82 -31.45 19.67
C ALA A 51 14.06 -31.47 18.77
N GLY A 52 15.01 -30.55 19.02
CA GLY A 52 16.36 -30.61 18.45
C GLY A 52 17.01 -29.23 18.37
N GLY A 53 17.93 -28.94 19.28
CA GLY A 53 18.40 -27.60 19.60
C GLY A 53 19.31 -26.93 18.55
N ALA A 54 19.07 -25.62 18.40
CA ALA A 54 20.04 -24.57 18.07
C ALA A 54 19.40 -23.23 18.50
N PRO A 55 20.14 -22.27 19.08
CA PRO A 55 19.54 -21.01 19.51
C PRO A 55 19.23 -20.16 18.27
N ARG A 56 18.02 -20.32 17.72
CA ARG A 56 17.44 -19.32 16.84
C ARG A 56 16.91 -18.21 17.72
N ILE A 57 17.72 -17.19 17.98
CA ILE A 57 17.18 -15.86 18.27
C ILE A 57 16.68 -15.33 16.92
N ALA A 58 15.61 -15.94 16.42
CA ALA A 58 14.69 -15.25 15.54
C ALA A 58 13.98 -14.30 16.47
N THR A 59 14.47 -13.06 16.54
CA THR A 59 13.78 -11.96 17.17
C THR A 59 12.44 -11.87 16.45
N GLU A 60 11.43 -12.49 17.05
CA GLU A 60 10.02 -12.31 16.73
C GLU A 60 9.74 -10.85 17.09
N MET A 61 10.11 -9.95 16.17
CA MET A 61 9.76 -8.55 16.24
C MET A 61 8.24 -8.54 16.21
N GLU A 62 7.65 -8.28 17.37
CA GLU A 62 6.23 -7.98 17.53
C GLU A 62 5.87 -6.90 16.51
N GLN A 63 5.27 -7.35 15.41
CA GLN A 63 4.80 -6.52 14.32
C GLN A 63 3.62 -5.72 14.87
N VAL A 64 3.91 -4.53 15.41
CA VAL A 64 2.88 -3.54 15.70
C VAL A 64 2.22 -3.21 14.36
N ALA A 65 1.06 -3.80 14.12
CA ALA A 65 0.34 -3.77 12.87
C ALA A 65 -0.21 -2.36 12.57
N LEU A 66 0.66 -1.48 12.09
CA LEU A 66 0.27 -0.42 11.17
C LEU A 66 -0.03 -1.15 9.85
N PRO A 67 -1.23 -1.05 9.25
CA PRO A 67 -1.74 -2.01 8.27
C PRO A 67 -0.94 -2.17 6.96
N SER A 68 0.23 -1.55 6.82
CA SER A 68 1.17 -1.84 5.75
C SER A 68 2.63 -1.38 5.99
N TRP A 69 2.97 -0.87 7.19
CA TRP A 69 4.32 -0.39 7.49
C TRP A 69 5.04 -1.39 8.38
N ALA A 70 6.26 -1.74 8.03
CA ALA A 70 7.11 -2.65 8.76
C ALA A 70 8.37 -1.93 9.26
N VAL A 71 8.97 -2.44 10.32
CA VAL A 71 10.22 -1.92 10.88
C VAL A 71 11.27 -3.01 10.73
N ARG A 72 12.46 -2.66 10.24
CA ARG A 72 13.63 -3.52 10.33
C ARG A 72 14.76 -2.79 11.02
N CYS A 73 15.48 -3.50 11.87
CA CYS A 73 16.64 -2.98 12.57
C CYS A 73 17.83 -3.88 12.27
N ASP A 74 18.98 -3.28 11.97
CA ASP A 74 20.22 -3.99 11.80
C ASP A 74 20.90 -4.18 13.16
N ASP A 75 21.32 -5.41 13.44
CA ASP A 75 22.14 -5.71 14.62
C ASP A 75 23.52 -5.07 14.43
N ALA A 76 23.72 -3.94 15.11
CA ALA A 76 25.00 -3.24 15.08
C ALA A 76 26.00 -3.95 16.02
N PRO A 77 27.27 -4.11 15.61
CA PRO A 77 28.32 -4.60 16.48
C PRO A 77 28.51 -3.67 17.69
N GLU A 78 29.06 -4.21 18.80
CA GLU A 78 29.28 -3.44 20.04
C GLU A 78 29.99 -2.10 19.75
N GLY A 79 29.39 -1.01 20.23
CA GLY A 79 29.91 0.36 20.06
C GLY A 79 29.42 1.09 18.81
N VAL A 80 28.63 0.46 17.95
CA VAL A 80 27.95 1.12 16.81
C VAL A 80 26.47 1.31 17.13
N ALA A 81 25.91 2.48 16.78
CA ALA A 81 24.49 2.74 16.98
C ALA A 81 23.65 1.81 16.09
N SER A 82 22.65 1.15 16.67
CA SER A 82 21.69 0.35 15.91
C SER A 82 20.94 1.23 14.90
N HIS A 83 20.81 0.72 13.68
CA HIS A 83 20.10 1.39 12.60
C HIS A 83 18.73 0.76 12.45
N CYS A 84 17.66 1.54 12.62
CA CYS A 84 16.30 1.08 12.38
C CYS A 84 15.68 1.92 11.26
N GLU A 85 15.06 1.23 10.30
CA GLU A 85 14.28 1.84 9.24
C GLU A 85 12.83 1.36 9.30
N VAL A 86 11.93 2.31 9.03
CA VAL A 86 10.50 2.07 8.85
C VAL A 86 10.24 2.07 7.36
N TYR A 87 9.69 0.97 6.84
CA TYR A 87 9.51 0.81 5.41
C TYR A 87 8.10 0.34 5.03
N HIS A 88 7.69 0.69 3.82
CA HIS A 88 6.47 0.26 3.19
C HIS A 88 6.79 -0.32 1.81
N ARG A 89 6.32 -1.53 1.55
CA ARG A 89 6.59 -2.25 0.29
C ARG A 89 5.29 -2.50 -0.45
N LEU A 90 5.22 -2.02 -1.68
CA LEU A 90 4.18 -2.40 -2.63
C LEU A 90 4.66 -3.58 -3.46
N THR A 91 3.92 -4.68 -3.41
CA THR A 91 4.18 -5.89 -4.19
C THR A 91 3.02 -6.17 -5.14
N HIS A 92 3.33 -6.71 -6.32
CA HIS A 92 2.31 -7.21 -7.23
C HIS A 92 1.74 -8.52 -6.67
N GLN A 93 0.42 -8.57 -6.44
CA GLN A 93 -0.25 -9.71 -5.79
C GLN A 93 0.01 -11.03 -6.52
N GLU A 94 -0.05 -11.02 -7.85
CA GLU A 94 0.06 -12.26 -8.64
C GLU A 94 1.49 -12.78 -8.81
N THR A 95 2.50 -11.90 -8.83
CA THR A 95 3.89 -12.28 -9.14
C THR A 95 4.80 -12.22 -7.92
N GLY A 96 4.33 -11.65 -6.81
CA GLY A 96 5.14 -11.37 -5.62
C GLY A 96 6.25 -10.35 -5.84
N ARG A 97 6.38 -9.78 -7.05
CA ARG A 97 7.46 -8.85 -7.39
C ARG A 97 7.25 -7.51 -6.71
N ARG A 98 8.34 -6.96 -6.16
CA ARG A 98 8.36 -5.62 -5.59
C ARG A 98 8.15 -4.57 -6.69
N ILE A 99 7.13 -3.74 -6.52
CA ILE A 99 6.81 -2.62 -7.41
C ILE A 99 7.56 -1.38 -6.94
N VAL A 100 7.44 -1.03 -5.67
CA VAL A 100 8.15 0.10 -5.06
C VAL A 100 8.33 -0.15 -3.57
N GLU A 101 9.38 0.40 -3.00
CA GLU A 101 9.60 0.39 -1.56
C GLU A 101 10.04 1.77 -1.08
N PHE A 102 9.36 2.23 -0.04
CA PHE A 102 9.68 3.45 0.68
C PHE A 102 10.36 3.03 1.97
N ALA A 103 11.53 3.57 2.27
CA ALA A 103 12.19 3.35 3.55
C ALA A 103 12.56 4.70 4.16
N VAL A 104 12.32 4.85 5.45
CA VAL A 104 12.65 6.04 6.23
C VAL A 104 13.47 5.59 7.42
N SER A 105 14.71 6.05 7.48
CA SER A 105 15.59 5.79 8.61
C SER A 105 15.35 6.81 9.72
N ARG A 106 15.36 6.36 10.97
CA ARG A 106 15.49 7.26 12.11
C ARG A 106 16.98 7.37 12.42
N PRO A 107 17.63 8.52 12.19
CA PRO A 107 19.04 8.63 12.50
C PRO A 107 19.22 8.57 14.01
N ALA A 108 20.21 7.80 14.47
CA ALA A 108 20.48 7.63 15.88
C ALA A 108 20.97 8.93 16.56
N GLN A 109 21.50 9.90 15.80
CA GLN A 109 22.26 11.03 16.37
C GLN A 109 22.06 12.40 15.71
N THR A 110 21.07 12.62 14.83
CA THR A 110 20.93 13.93 14.14
C THR A 110 19.56 14.59 14.35
N GLY A 111 19.60 15.84 14.82
CA GLY A 111 18.44 16.67 15.10
C GLY A 111 17.57 16.97 13.89
N GLY A 112 16.47 16.23 13.77
CA GLY A 112 15.25 16.63 13.06
C GLY A 112 15.11 16.18 11.60
N ALA A 113 16.17 15.75 10.92
CA ALA A 113 16.09 15.23 9.57
C ALA A 113 15.91 13.70 9.54
N PHE A 114 14.97 13.19 8.75
CA PHE A 114 14.75 11.76 8.56
C PHE A 114 15.15 11.38 7.13
N PRO A 115 16.31 10.71 6.94
CA PRO A 115 16.73 10.26 5.62
C PRO A 115 15.75 9.22 5.10
N GLY A 116 15.18 9.46 3.91
CA GLY A 116 14.29 8.55 3.23
C GLY A 116 14.86 8.15 1.86
N VAL A 117 14.55 6.93 1.45
CA VAL A 117 14.88 6.40 0.12
C VAL A 117 13.63 5.84 -0.53
N VAL A 118 13.53 6.03 -1.85
CA VAL A 118 12.50 5.41 -2.69
C VAL A 118 13.21 4.44 -3.63
N ILE A 119 12.92 3.15 -3.47
CA ILE A 119 13.51 2.09 -4.27
C ILE A 119 12.56 1.76 -5.40
N LEU A 120 12.96 2.13 -6.62
CA LEU A 120 12.23 1.87 -7.85
C LEU A 120 12.74 0.59 -8.54
N PRO A 121 11.90 -0.10 -9.32
CA PRO A 121 12.31 -1.23 -10.12
C PRO A 121 13.16 -0.76 -11.30
N LEU A 122 14.04 -1.64 -11.76
CA LEU A 122 14.87 -1.37 -12.94
C LEU A 122 13.99 -1.12 -14.17
N GLY A 123 14.33 -0.09 -14.95
CA GLY A 123 13.63 0.24 -16.20
C GLY A 123 12.65 1.40 -16.12
N ILE A 124 12.51 2.08 -14.96
CA ILE A 124 11.82 3.38 -14.90
C ILE A 124 12.80 4.46 -15.36
N LEU A 125 12.39 5.25 -16.37
CA LEU A 125 13.12 6.44 -16.80
C LEU A 125 12.94 7.54 -15.74
N LEU A 126 14.05 8.11 -15.27
CA LEU A 126 14.08 9.21 -14.28
C LEU A 126 13.96 10.58 -14.94
#